data_AF-A0A4Q0ZE36-F1
#
_entry.id   AF-A0A4Q0ZE36-F1
#
_cell.length_a   1.000
_cell.length_b   1.000
_cell.length_c   1.000
_cell.angle_alpha   90.00
_cell.angle_beta   90.00
_cell.angle_gamma   90.00
#
_symmetry.space_group_name_H-M   'P 1'
#
loop_
_entity.id
_entity.type
_entity.pdbx_description
1 polymer ?
#
loop_
_entity_poly.entity_id
_entity_poly.type
_entity_poly.pdbx_seq_one_letter_code
_entity_poly.pdbx_strand_id
1 'polypeptide(L)' 'MRALFASYEKQLLAGNYIFVAKIELHDKNFSQLKKDFDFALKRLEVLK' A
#
# COMPACT_ATOMS: atom_id res chain seq x y z
N MET A 1 -5.56 2.72 -6.39
CA MET A 1 -5.55 1.92 -5.15
C MET A 1 -5.79 0.42 -5.41
N ARG A 2 -6.96 0.00 -5.89
CA ARG A 2 -7.28 -1.44 -6.07
C ARG A 2 -6.28 -2.21 -6.96
N ALA A 3 -5.87 -1.62 -8.08
CA ALA A 3 -4.84 -2.20 -8.95
C ALA A 3 -3.46 -2.29 -8.29
N LEU A 4 -3.13 -1.39 -7.36
CA LEU A 4 -1.85 -1.39 -6.64
C LEU A 4 -1.84 -2.53 -5.63
N PHE A 5 -2.95 -2.74 -4.91
CA PHE A 5 -3.10 -3.84 -3.96
C PHE A 5 -3.05 -5.22 -4.64
N ALA A 6 -3.67 -5.38 -5.81
CA ALA A 6 -3.60 -6.62 -6.58
C ALA A 6 -2.15 -7.04 -6.88
N SER A 7 -1.23 -6.09 -7.03
CA SER A 7 0.20 -6.35 -7.20
C SER A 7 0.88 -6.89 -5.94
N TYR A 8 0.38 -6.54 -4.75
CA TYR A 8 0.94 -6.94 -3.45
C TYR A 8 0.21 -8.12 -2.82
N GLU A 9 -0.95 -8.54 -3.34
CA GLU A 9 -1.76 -9.64 -2.82
C GLU A 9 -0.94 -10.92 -2.59
N LYS A 10 -0.02 -11.24 -3.51
CA LYS A 10 0.84 -12.43 -3.40
C LYS A 10 1.94 -12.32 -2.33
N GLN A 11 2.27 -11.11 -1.90
CA GLN A 11 3.34 -10.81 -0.94
C GLN A 11 2.80 -10.48 0.45
N LEU A 12 1.50 -10.20 0.58
CA LEU A 12 0.85 -9.85 1.83
C LEU A 12 0.51 -11.10 2.64
N LEU A 13 0.72 -11.02 3.95
CA LEU A 13 0.22 -12.02 4.90
C LEU A 13 -1.32 -12.03 4.91
N ALA A 14 -1.92 -13.19 5.13
CA ALA A 14 -3.37 -13.29 5.26
C ALA A 14 -3.85 -12.55 6.51
N GLY A 15 -4.73 -11.57 6.35
CA GLY A 15 -5.21 -10.73 7.44
C GLY A 15 -6.16 -9.65 6.96
N ASN A 16 -6.73 -8.90 7.91
CA ASN A 16 -7.61 -7.78 7.62
C ASN A 16 -6.82 -6.48 7.57
N TYR A 17 -6.84 -5.79 6.42
CA TYR A 17 -6.12 -4.54 6.21
C TYR A 17 -7.10 -3.39 5.98
N ILE A 18 -6.90 -2.29 6.70
CA ILE A 18 -7.67 -1.05 6.53
C ILE A 18 -6.73 0.00 5.95
N PHE A 19 -7.05 0.47 4.75
CA PHE A 19 -6.32 1.57 4.11
C PHE A 19 -7.10 2.87 4.28
N VAL A 20 -6.49 3.84 4.93
CA VAL A 20 -7.04 5.19 5.07
C VAL A 20 -6.19 6.14 4.25
N ALA A 21 -6.76 6.67 3.17
CA ALA A 21 -6.11 7.67 2.33
C ALA A 21 -6.49 9.08 2.80
N LYS A 22 -5.49 9.95 2.97
CA LYS A 22 -5.70 11.39 3.20
C LYS A 22 -5.98 12.09 1.86
N ILE A 23 -6.63 13.26 1.91
CA ILE A 23 -7.01 14.05 0.72
C ILE A 23 -5.79 14.40 -0.15
N GLU A 24 -4.61 14.57 0.47
CA GLU A 24 -3.31 14.81 -0.17
C GLU A 24 -2.85 13.68 -1.11
N LEU A 25 -3.55 12.54 -1.13
CA LEU A 25 -3.29 11.44 -2.06
C LEU A 25 -3.52 11.84 -3.52
N HIS A 26 -4.42 12.80 -3.79
CA HIS A 26 -4.74 13.24 -5.16
C HIS A 26 -3.60 14.01 -5.83
N ASP A 27 -2.75 14.67 -5.05
CA ASP A 27 -1.55 15.37 -5.54
C ASP A 27 -0.33 14.45 -5.71
N LYS A 28 -0.41 13.19 -5.25
CA LYS A 28 0.71 12.24 -5.33
C LYS A 28 0.68 11.45 -6.62
N ASN A 29 1.80 11.44 -7.32
CA ASN A 29 2.01 10.59 -8.49
C ASN A 29 2.07 9.11 -8.10
N PHE A 30 1.70 8.23 -9.04
CA PHE A 30 1.69 6.77 -8.84
C PHE A 30 3.00 6.22 -8.26
N SER A 31 4.15 6.75 -8.70
CA SER A 31 5.48 6.35 -8.22
C SER A 31 5.71 6.71 -6.73
N GLN A 32 5.25 7.89 -6.30
CA GLN A 32 5.30 8.29 -4.89
C GLN A 32 4.37 7.43 -4.05
N LEU A 33 3.14 7.20 -4.54
CA LEU A 33 2.20 6.30 -3.88
C LEU A 33 2.80 4.92 -3.65
N LYS A 34 3.44 4.34 -4.68
CA LYS A 34 4.06 3.02 -4.57
C LYS A 34 5.15 3.00 -3.50
N LYS A 35 5.97 4.05 -3.40
CA LYS A 35 6.99 4.19 -2.35
C LYS A 35 6.38 4.32 -0.95
N ASP A 36 5.35 5.15 -0.79
CA ASP A 36 4.62 5.29 0.48
C ASP A 36 4.01 3.94 0.92
N PHE A 37 3.42 3.20 -0.01
CA PHE A 37 2.90 1.86 0.26
C PHE A 37 4.00 0.88 0.63
N ASP A 38 5.10 0.81 -0.13
CA ASP A 38 6.24 -0.08 0.16
C ASP A 38 6.82 0.20 1.55
N PHE A 39 6.94 1.48 1.90
CA PHE A 39 7.38 1.92 3.23
C PHE A 39 6.41 1.49 4.32
N ALA A 40 5.10 1.72 4.14
CA ALA A 40 4.10 1.34 5.12
C ALA A 40 4.02 -0.18 5.31
N LEU A 41 4.05 -0.95 4.23
CA LEU A 41 3.99 -2.41 4.25
C LEU A 41 5.23 -3.03 4.89
N LYS A 42 6.43 -2.48 4.63
CA LYS A 42 7.66 -2.89 5.33
C LYS A 42 7.60 -2.57 6.82
N ARG A 43 7.13 -1.38 7.18
CA ARG A 43 7.05 -0.94 8.58
C ARG A 43 6.03 -1.72 9.40
N LEU A 44 4.96 -2.19 8.76
CA LEU A 44 3.94 -3.03 9.38
C LEU A 44 4.37 -4.51 9.45
N GLU A 45 5.49 -4.90 8.84
CA GLU A 45 5.98 -6.28 8.77
C GLU A 45 4.94 -7.26 8.19
N VAL A 46 4.10 -6.76 7.28
CA VAL A 46 3.00 -7.52 6.65
C VAL A 46 3.39 -8.13 5.32
N LEU A 47 4.64 -7.90 4.89
CA LEU A 47 5.24 -8.51 3.71
C LEU A 47 5.91 -9.83 4.12
N LYS A 48 5.64 -10.87 3.34
CA LYS A 48 6.12 -12.23 3.54
C LYS A 48 7.57 -12.43 3.10
#